data_AF-A0A090RLA8-F1
#
_entry.id   AF-A0A090RLA8-F1
#
_cell.length_a   1.000
_cell.length_b   1.000
_cell.length_c   1.000
_cell.angle_alpha   90.00
_cell.angle_beta   90.00
_cell.angle_gamma   90.00
#
_symmetry.space_group_name_H-M   'P 1'
#
loop_
_entity.id
_entity.type
_entity.pdbx_description
1 polymer ?
#
loop_
_entity_poly.entity_id
_entity_poly.type
_entity_poly.pdbx_seq_one_letter_code
_entity_poly.pdbx_strand_id
1 'polypeptide(L)'
;MSDNTRGILAVELLAAAQGLDFRHPLRSTERIEQAKALLRAHVSFYDKDRYFAPDIAHADQLLKTACFNALMPETLLPSLP
;
A
#
# COMPACT_ATOMS: atom_id res chain seq x y z
N MET A 1 11.21 14.45 8.42
CA MET A 1 9.76 14.44 8.75
C MET A 1 8.99 13.42 7.89
N SER A 2 9.31 13.27 6.60
CA SER A 2 8.66 12.30 5.70
C SER A 2 8.73 10.85 6.16
N ASP A 3 9.78 10.42 6.86
CA ASP A 3 9.92 9.03 7.32
C ASP A 3 8.83 8.64 8.33
N ASN A 4 8.51 9.51 9.30
CA ASN A 4 7.45 9.25 10.26
C ASN A 4 6.08 9.14 9.57
N THR A 5 5.80 10.05 8.63
CA THR A 5 4.56 10.03 7.85
C THR A 5 4.46 8.77 7.00
N ARG A 6 5.57 8.34 6.37
CA ARG A 6 5.60 7.11 5.57
C ARG A 6 5.34 5.88 6.42
N GLY A 7 5.88 5.82 7.65
CA GLY A 7 5.57 4.74 8.60
C GLY A 7 4.08 4.67 8.96
N ILE A 8 3.42 5.82 9.17
CA ILE A 8 1.96 5.88 9.41
C ILE A 8 1.20 5.36 8.17
N LEU A 9 1.55 5.84 6.98
CA LEU A 9 0.93 5.42 5.72
C LEU A 9 1.16 3.94 5.42
N ALA A 10 2.29 3.36 5.84
CA ALA A 10 2.55 1.93 5.67
C ALA A 10 1.55 1.07 6.47
N VAL A 11 1.25 1.46 7.71
CA VAL A 11 0.24 0.78 8.55
C VAL A 11 -1.16 0.96 7.95
N GLU A 12 -1.50 2.16 7.50
CA GLU A 12 -2.78 2.44 6.83
C GLU A 12 -2.95 1.58 5.57
N LEU A 13 -1.93 1.49 4.72
CA LEU A 13 -1.94 0.71 3.50
C LEU A 13 -2.16 -0.79 3.77
N LEU A 14 -1.47 -1.34 4.78
CA LEU A 14 -1.66 -2.72 5.22
C LEU A 14 -3.11 -2.98 5.68
N ALA A 15 -3.65 -2.09 6.51
CA ALA A 15 -5.02 -2.20 7.02
C ALA A 15 -6.07 -2.08 5.90
N ALA A 16 -5.88 -1.14 4.98
CA ALA A 16 -6.79 -0.92 3.85
C ALA A 16 -6.81 -2.13 2.90
N ALA A 17 -5.63 -2.66 2.53
CA ALA A 17 -5.54 -3.85 1.69
C ALA A 17 -6.20 -5.07 2.35
N GLN A 18 -5.95 -5.28 3.65
CA GLN A 18 -6.59 -6.35 4.42
C GLN A 18 -8.12 -6.19 4.47
N GLY A 19 -8.62 -4.97 4.69
CA GLY A 19 -10.05 -4.67 4.69
C GLY A 19 -10.71 -4.90 3.34
N LEU A 20 -10.02 -4.63 2.22
CA LEU A 20 -10.48 -4.97 0.88
C LEU A 20 -10.53 -6.49 0.67
N ASP A 21 -9.53 -7.22 1.13
CA ASP A 21 -9.48 -8.69 1.00
C ASP A 21 -10.62 -9.37 1.76
N PHE A 22 -10.99 -8.88 2.94
CA PHE A 22 -12.14 -9.38 3.69
C PHE A 22 -13.49 -9.15 2.99
N ARG A 23 -13.56 -8.27 1.99
CA ARG A 23 -14.80 -7.97 1.23
C ARG A 23 -14.94 -8.77 -0.06
N HIS A 24 -14.04 -9.70 -0.34
CA HIS A 24 -14.13 -10.56 -1.51
C HIS A 24 -15.50 -11.29 -1.57
N PRO A 25 -16.20 -11.36 -2.73
CA PRO A 25 -15.72 -11.08 -4.10
C PRO A 25 -15.90 -9.64 -4.59
N LEU A 26 -16.28 -8.69 -3.71
CA LEU A 26 -16.38 -7.29 -4.12
C LEU A 26 -15.00 -6.75 -4.51
N ARG A 27 -14.96 -5.96 -5.58
CA ARG A 27 -13.74 -5.31 -6.09
C ARG A 27 -13.87 -3.81 -5.99
N SER A 28 -12.75 -3.15 -5.70
CA SER A 28 -12.63 -1.70 -5.81
C SER A 28 -12.45 -1.28 -7.27
N THR A 29 -12.18 0.01 -7.49
CA THR A 29 -11.79 0.54 -8.79
C THR A 29 -10.42 0.00 -9.24
N GLU A 30 -10.17 0.02 -10.55
CA GLU A 30 -8.97 -0.56 -11.15
C GLU A 30 -7.66 -0.08 -10.49
N ARG A 31 -7.49 1.24 -10.30
CA ARG A 31 -6.28 1.80 -9.68
C ARG A 31 -6.08 1.31 -8.24
N ILE A 32 -7.15 1.15 -7.47
CA ILE A 32 -7.06 0.65 -6.09
C ILE A 32 -6.71 -0.84 -6.06
N GLU A 33 -7.26 -1.65 -6.98
CA GLU A 33 -6.87 -3.06 -7.09
C GLU A 33 -5.41 -3.22 -7.54
N GLN A 34 -4.93 -2.36 -8.45
CA GLN A 34 -3.51 -2.32 -8.83
C GLN A 34 -2.62 -1.95 -7.63
N ALA A 35 -3.00 -0.93 -6.84
CA ALA A 35 -2.27 -0.54 -5.64
C ALA A 35 -2.20 -1.68 -4.60
N LYS A 36 -3.35 -2.35 -4.38
CA LYS A 36 -3.43 -3.53 -3.50
C LYS A 36 -2.53 -4.66 -4.00
N ALA A 37 -2.52 -4.93 -5.30
CA ALA A 37 -1.69 -5.98 -5.90
C ALA A 37 -0.18 -5.70 -5.71
N LEU A 38 0.25 -4.44 -5.89
CA LEU A 38 1.65 -4.04 -5.64
C LEU A 38 2.07 -4.27 -4.19
N LEU A 39 1.18 -4.01 -3.22
CA LEU A 39 1.44 -4.36 -1.81
C LEU A 39 1.51 -5.87 -1.61
N ARG A 40 0.56 -6.62 -2.18
CA ARG A 40 0.46 -8.07 -2.00
C ARG A 40 1.62 -8.86 -2.62
N ALA A 41 2.34 -8.26 -3.58
CA ALA A 41 3.61 -8.78 -4.07
C ALA A 41 4.74 -8.77 -3.02
N HIS A 42 4.63 -7.93 -1.99
CA HIS A 42 5.65 -7.78 -0.93
C HIS A 42 5.17 -8.22 0.46
N VAL A 43 3.87 -8.16 0.72
CA VAL A 43 3.27 -8.53 2.01
C VAL A 43 2.04 -9.40 1.80
N SER A 44 2.12 -10.66 2.25
CA SER A 44 1.02 -11.62 2.14
C SER A 44 -0.20 -11.20 2.97
N PHE A 45 -1.36 -11.76 2.63
CA PHE A 45 -2.59 -11.61 3.43
C PHE A 45 -2.34 -11.98 4.89
N TYR A 46 -2.93 -11.22 5.81
CA TYR A 46 -2.80 -11.46 7.25
C TYR A 46 -3.89 -12.44 7.71
N ASP A 47 -3.62 -13.74 7.57
CA ASP A 47 -4.56 -14.84 7.86
C ASP A 47 -4.63 -15.19 9.35
N LYS A 48 -3.50 -15.10 10.03
CA LYS A 48 -3.34 -15.36 11.46
C LYS A 48 -2.28 -14.42 12.01
N ASP A 49 -2.27 -14.32 13.33
CA ASP A 49 -1.27 -13.50 13.98
C ASP A 49 0.14 -13.98 13.67
N ARG A 50 0.97 -13.00 13.29
CA ARG A 50 2.40 -13.17 13.05
C ARG A 50 3.12 -11.93 13.53
N TYR A 51 4.45 -12.03 13.59
CA TYR A 51 5.25 -10.86 13.89
C TYR A 51 5.03 -9.80 12.81
N PHE A 52 4.48 -8.65 13.19
CA PHE A 52 3.95 -7.68 12.24
C PHE A 52 4.98 -6.63 11.80
N ALA A 53 6.06 -6.44 12.55
CA ALA A 53 7.10 -5.46 12.22
C ALA A 53 7.73 -5.66 10.81
N PRO A 54 7.99 -6.90 10.33
CA PRO A 54 8.46 -7.13 8.97
C PRO A 54 7.46 -6.63 7.90
N ASP A 55 6.17 -6.81 8.11
CA ASP A 55 5.14 -6.36 7.17
C ASP A 55 5.12 -4.83 7.08
N ILE A 56 5.20 -4.14 8.23
CA ILE A 56 5.31 -2.67 8.28
C ILE A 56 6.59 -2.21 7.57
N ALA A 57 7.72 -2.88 7.81
CA ALA A 57 8.99 -2.54 7.17
C ALA A 57 8.93 -2.73 5.64
N HIS A 58 8.35 -3.82 5.14
CA HIS A 58 8.17 -4.04 3.71
C HIS A 58 7.23 -3.02 3.07
N ALA A 59 6.13 -2.66 3.74
CA ALA A 59 5.22 -1.62 3.27
C ALA A 59 5.88 -0.22 3.25
N ASP A 60 6.68 0.13 4.26
CA ASP A 60 7.47 1.38 4.28
C ASP A 60 8.49 1.41 3.14
N GLN A 61 9.21 0.29 2.91
CA GLN A 61 10.15 0.20 1.78
C GLN A 61 9.43 0.33 0.43
N LEU A 62 8.25 -0.27 0.27
CA LEU A 62 7.45 -0.12 -0.95
C LEU A 62 7.08 1.35 -1.17
N LEU A 63 6.56 2.04 -0.16
CA LEU A 63 6.23 3.46 -0.25
C LEU A 63 7.45 4.32 -0.59
N LYS A 64 8.63 3.95 -0.09
CA LYS A 64 9.89 4.64 -0.37
C LYS A 64 10.29 4.57 -1.85
N THR A 65 9.87 3.54 -2.59
CA THR A 65 10.08 3.45 -4.05
C THR A 65 9.20 4.42 -4.85
N ALA A 66 8.18 5.00 -4.22
CA ALA A 66 7.18 5.86 -4.86
C ALA A 66 6.45 5.20 -6.05
N CYS A 67 6.35 3.87 -6.08
CA CYS A 67 5.71 3.12 -7.17
C CYS A 67 4.24 3.53 -7.42
N PHE A 68 3.54 4.02 -6.40
CA PHE A 68 2.16 4.47 -6.52
C PHE A 68 2.00 5.82 -7.25
N ASN A 69 3.09 6.55 -7.50
CA ASN A 69 3.03 7.76 -8.34
C ASN A 69 2.50 7.46 -9.74
N ALA A 70 2.76 6.25 -10.27
CA ALA A 70 2.23 5.78 -11.55
C ALA A 70 0.69 5.64 -11.57
N LEU A 71 0.03 5.70 -10.41
CA LEU A 71 -1.44 5.62 -10.28
C LEU A 71 -2.08 7.00 -10.06
N MET A 72 -1.29 8.05 -9.95
CA MET A 72 -1.77 9.42 -9.75
C MET A 72 -2.01 10.12 -11.09
N PRO A 73 -2.93 11.10 -11.16
CA PRO A 73 -3.10 11.91 -12.36
C PRO A 73 -1.81 12.63 -12.75
N GLU A 74 -1.52 12.70 -14.05
CA GLU A 74 -0.44 13.50 -14.61
C GLU A 74 -0.59 14.97 -14.18
N THR A 75 0.51 15.69 -14.01
CA THR A 75 0.58 17.13 -13.65
C THR A 75 0.03 17.53 -12.27
N LEU A 76 -0.48 16.59 -11.46
CA LEU A 76 -0.99 16.91 -10.12
C LEU A 76 0.12 17.36 -9.15
N LEU A 77 1.30 16.74 -9.26
CA LEU A 77 2.43 17.00 -8.39
C LEU A 77 3.47 17.85 -9.14
N PRO A 78 3.98 18.97 -8.56
CA PRO A 78 4.76 19.98 -9.30
C PRO A 78 6.03 19.49 -9.99
N SER A 79 6.59 18.36 -9.55
CA SER A 79 7.88 17.83 -10.01
C SER A 79 7.81 16.38 -10.47
N LEU A 80 6.61 15.83 -10.64
CA LEU A 80 6.42 14.51 -11.25
C LEU A 80 5.89 14.73 -12.67
N PRO A 81 6.54 14.13 -13.68
CA PRO A 81 6.14 14.27 -15.07
C PRO A 81 4.73 13.71 -15.31
#